data_AF-A0A3D2WB00-F1
#
_entry.id   AF-A0A3D2WB00-F1
#
_cell.length_a   1.000
_cell.length_b   1.000
_cell.length_c   1.000
_cell.angle_alpha   90.00
_cell.angle_beta   90.00
_cell.angle_gamma   90.00
#
_symmetry.space_group_name_H-M   'P 1'
#
loop_
_entity.id
_entity.type
_entity.pdbx_description
1 polymer ?
#
loop_
_entity_poly.entity_id
_entity_poly.type
_entity_poly.pdbx_seq_one_letter_code
_entity_poly.pdbx_strand_id
1 'polypeptide(L)'
;ALPATGLELGPIIGVHSVRLSNAYPILDLNAGPTAARLLEYVDSFDNLRLGGRAGTFRYLHTHDLFADAYEWANDRAASGTSR
;
A
#
# COMPACT_ATOMS: atom_id res chain seq x y z
N ALA A 1 -25.12 -5.29 -30.83
CA ALA A 1 -26.29 -4.77 -30.09
C ALA A 1 -25.84 -4.46 -28.66
N LEU A 2 -26.10 -3.25 -28.17
CA LEU A 2 -25.80 -2.86 -26.78
C LEU A 2 -26.79 -3.56 -25.81
N PRO A 3 -26.38 -3.95 -24.59
CA PRO A 3 -27.21 -4.73 -23.68
C PRO A 3 -28.41 -3.95 -23.12
N ALA A 4 -29.48 -4.69 -22.85
CA ALA A 4 -30.80 -4.23 -22.40
C ALA A 4 -30.84 -3.80 -20.92
N THR A 5 -30.02 -2.83 -20.51
CA THR A 5 -30.00 -2.33 -19.12
C THR A 5 -31.01 -1.21 -18.86
N GLY A 6 -31.72 -0.70 -19.87
CA GLY A 6 -32.70 0.37 -19.71
C GLY A 6 -32.11 1.72 -19.27
N LEU A 7 -30.78 1.84 -19.24
CA LEU A 7 -30.06 3.08 -18.96
C LEU A 7 -29.75 3.76 -20.29
N GLU A 8 -30.40 4.90 -20.56
CA GLU A 8 -29.93 5.77 -21.64
C GLU A 8 -28.54 6.32 -21.28
N LEU A 9 -27.58 6.12 -22.18
CA LEU A 9 -26.24 6.68 -22.02
C LEU A 9 -26.31 8.18 -22.27
N GLY A 10 -26.32 8.96 -21.19
CA GLY A 10 -26.08 10.40 -21.25
C GLY A 10 -24.67 10.72 -21.78
N PRO A 11 -24.39 11.98 -22.16
CA PRO A 11 -23.09 12.37 -22.68
C PRO A 11 -21.99 12.17 -21.62
N ILE A 12 -20.92 11.46 -21.99
CA ILE A 12 -19.72 11.32 -21.15
C ILE A 12 -18.87 12.59 -21.32
N ILE A 13 -18.69 13.35 -20.24
CA ILE A 13 -17.91 14.60 -20.20
C ILE A 13 -16.86 14.52 -19.09
N GLY A 14 -15.62 14.92 -19.40
CA GLY A 14 -14.54 15.03 -18.40
C GLY A 14 -13.92 13.70 -17.94
N VAL A 15 -13.45 12.87 -18.88
CA VAL A 15 -12.78 11.60 -18.54
C VAL A 15 -11.33 11.85 -18.16
N HIS A 16 -10.90 11.29 -17.02
CA HIS A 16 -9.50 11.22 -16.62
C HIS A 16 -9.15 9.79 -16.21
N SER A 17 -8.08 9.25 -16.78
CA SER A 17 -7.61 7.90 -16.50
C SER A 17 -6.12 7.93 -16.20
N VAL A 18 -5.74 7.28 -15.12
CA VAL A 18 -4.34 7.12 -14.72
C VAL A 18 -4.09 5.65 -14.44
N ARG A 19 -2.98 5.14 -14.95
CA ARG A 19 -2.49 3.82 -14.61
C ARG A 19 -1.64 3.93 -13.34
N LEU A 20 -2.10 3.30 -12.27
CA LEU A 20 -1.32 3.17 -11.04
C LEU A 20 -0.55 1.85 -11.06
N SER A 21 0.77 1.92 -11.26
CA SER A 21 1.66 0.77 -11.09
C SER A 21 1.72 0.36 -9.62
N ASN A 22 1.78 -0.95 -9.34
CA ASN A 22 1.90 -1.49 -7.98
C ASN A 22 0.79 -1.05 -7.02
N ALA A 23 -0.44 -0.86 -7.54
CA ALA A 23 -1.60 -0.45 -6.75
C ALA A 23 -1.93 -1.43 -5.61
N TYR A 24 -1.69 -2.71 -5.87
CA TYR A 24 -1.99 -3.81 -4.96
C TYR A 24 -0.81 -4.79 -4.90
N PRO A 25 -0.43 -5.26 -3.71
CA PRO A 25 0.47 -6.38 -3.58
C PRO A 25 -0.23 -7.64 -4.11
N ILE A 26 0.35 -8.26 -5.13
CA ILE A 26 -0.20 -9.47 -5.74
C ILE A 26 0.22 -10.65 -4.87
N LEU A 27 -0.73 -11.18 -4.11
CA LEU A 27 -0.56 -12.39 -3.31
C LEU A 27 -0.76 -13.63 -4.21
N ASP A 28 0.17 -13.85 -5.14
CA ASP A 28 0.29 -15.16 -5.77
C ASP A 28 0.77 -16.17 -4.70
N LEU A 29 0.21 -17.38 -4.71
CA LEU A 29 0.61 -18.49 -3.83
C LEU A 29 2.12 -18.77 -3.95
N ASN A 30 2.71 -18.54 -5.12
CA ASN A 30 4.14 -18.72 -5.35
C ASN A 30 4.99 -17.50 -4.92
N ALA A 31 4.37 -16.32 -4.78
CA ALA A 31 5.06 -15.09 -4.40
C ALA A 31 5.28 -14.98 -2.89
N GLY A 32 4.44 -15.63 -2.07
CA GLY A 32 4.52 -15.58 -0.60
C GLY A 32 5.90 -15.89 -0.03
N PRO A 33 6.54 -17.03 -0.36
CA PRO A 33 7.87 -17.37 0.15
C PRO A 33 8.95 -16.39 -0.29
N THR A 34 8.89 -15.91 -1.53
CA THR A 34 9.87 -14.93 -2.05
C THR A 34 9.71 -13.59 -1.35
N ALA A 35 8.46 -13.10 -1.22
CA ALA A 35 8.16 -11.87 -0.50
C ALA A 35 8.60 -11.95 0.97
N ALA A 36 8.34 -13.08 1.64
CA ALA A 36 8.76 -13.29 3.02
C ALA A 36 10.29 -13.18 3.18
N ARG A 37 11.07 -13.85 2.32
CA ARG A 37 12.55 -13.77 2.36
C ARG A 37 13.07 -12.37 2.08
N LEU A 38 12.44 -11.64 1.16
CA LEU A 38 12.82 -10.27 0.85
C LEU A 38 12.50 -9.33 2.02
N LEU A 39 11.30 -9.47 2.61
CA LEU A 39 10.91 -8.67 3.77
C LEU A 39 11.83 -8.95 4.96
N GLU A 40 12.15 -10.21 5.25
CA GLU A 40 13.09 -10.61 6.31
C GLU A 40 14.48 -9.98 6.10
N TYR A 41 15.00 -10.02 4.87
CA TYR A 41 16.29 -9.38 4.55
C TYR A 41 16.25 -7.86 4.73
N VAL A 42 15.18 -7.20 4.28
CA VAL A 42 15.08 -5.73 4.39
C VAL A 42 14.77 -5.29 5.83
N ASP A 43 14.12 -6.13 6.62
CA ASP A 43 13.87 -5.87 8.04
C ASP A 43 15.12 -6.01 8.92
N SER A 44 16.21 -6.62 8.39
CA SER A 44 17.45 -6.79 9.15
C SER A 44 18.27 -5.50 9.33
N PHE A 45 17.85 -4.38 8.75
CA PHE A 45 18.56 -3.11 8.84
C PHE A 45 18.03 -2.26 10.01
N ASP A 46 18.85 -2.04 11.04
CA ASP A 46 18.47 -1.31 12.26
C ASP A 46 17.98 0.14 12.04
N ASN A 47 18.34 0.73 10.90
CA ASN A 47 17.99 2.11 10.54
C ASN A 47 16.88 2.23 9.49
N LEU A 48 16.25 1.10 9.11
CA LEU A 48 15.17 1.06 8.12
C LEU A 48 13.90 0.50 8.77
N ARG A 49 12.77 1.17 8.55
CA ARG A 49 11.45 0.62 8.90
C ARG A 49 10.66 0.43 7.62
N LEU A 50 10.11 -0.76 7.44
CA LEU A 50 9.18 -1.05 6.36
C LEU A 50 7.83 -0.40 6.65
N GLY A 51 7.24 0.22 5.63
CA GLY A 51 5.99 0.98 5.78
C GLY A 51 5.08 0.86 4.57
N GLY A 52 3.78 0.99 4.83
CA GLY A 52 2.72 1.01 3.84
C GLY A 52 2.54 -0.26 2.99
N ARG A 53 1.64 -0.18 1.99
CA ARG A 53 1.19 -1.35 1.21
C ARG A 53 2.32 -2.06 0.47
N ALA A 54 3.07 -1.31 -0.33
CA ALA A 54 4.14 -1.88 -1.15
C ALA A 54 5.36 -2.28 -0.31
N GLY A 55 5.72 -1.46 0.69
CA GLY A 55 6.88 -1.73 1.55
C GLY A 55 6.68 -2.92 2.49
N THR A 56 5.44 -3.19 2.92
CA THR A 56 5.14 -4.37 3.76
C THR A 56 4.55 -5.54 2.99
N PHE A 57 4.29 -5.35 1.68
CA PHE A 57 3.60 -6.32 0.83
C PHE A 57 2.25 -6.81 1.39
N ARG A 58 1.52 -5.92 2.10
CA ARG A 58 0.22 -6.20 2.71
C ARG A 58 -0.91 -5.38 2.08
N TYR A 59 -2.09 -5.98 2.06
CA TYR A 59 -3.33 -5.24 1.80
C TYR A 59 -3.63 -4.35 3.02
N LEU A 60 -3.58 -3.03 2.81
CA LEU A 60 -3.83 -2.02 3.83
C LEU A 60 -4.81 -0.96 3.32
N HIS A 61 -5.56 -0.40 4.25
CA HIS A 61 -6.41 0.76 4.06
C HIS A 61 -5.67 2.05 4.43
N THR A 62 -6.21 3.19 3.98
CA THR A 62 -5.59 4.50 4.22
C THR A 62 -5.44 4.82 5.70
N HIS A 63 -6.36 4.38 6.56
CA HIS A 63 -6.25 4.60 8.01
C HIS A 63 -5.11 3.80 8.63
N ASP A 64 -4.83 2.58 8.16
CA ASP A 64 -3.67 1.80 8.61
C ASP A 64 -2.35 2.53 8.30
N LEU A 65 -2.27 3.15 7.10
CA LEU A 65 -1.10 3.93 6.69
C LEU A 65 -0.87 5.14 7.59
N PHE A 66 -1.94 5.85 7.96
CA PHE A 66 -1.84 7.01 8.84
C PHE A 66 -1.50 6.61 10.28
N ALA A 67 -2.07 5.52 10.80
CA ALA A 67 -1.76 5.01 12.12
C ALA A 67 -0.27 4.61 12.23
N ASP A 68 0.23 3.82 11.26
CA ASP A 68 1.64 3.39 11.22
C ASP A 68 2.61 4.58 11.15
N ALA A 69 2.28 5.59 10.33
CA ALA A 69 3.09 6.81 10.23
C ALA A 69 3.09 7.63 11.54
N TYR A 70 1.95 7.70 12.22
CA TYR A 70 1.81 8.41 13.50
C TYR A 70 2.60 7.72 14.61
N GLU A 71 2.49 6.40 14.73
CA GLU A 71 3.25 5.59 15.70
C GLU A 71 4.76 5.79 15.49
N TRP A 72 5.22 5.65 14.24
CA TRP A 72 6.63 5.83 13.91
C TRP A 72 7.18 7.22 14.27
N ALA A 73 6.41 8.27 14.00
CA ALA A 73 6.82 9.64 14.32
C ALA A 73 6.99 9.83 15.83
N ASN A 74 6.09 9.26 16.63
CA ASN A 74 6.15 9.31 18.08
C ASN A 74 7.28 8.47 18.68
N ASP A 75 7.51 7.26 18.15
CA ASP A 75 8.64 6.40 18.55
C ASP A 75 9.97 7.15 18.37
N ARG A 76 10.14 7.83 17.23
CA ARG A 76 11.33 8.66 16.97
C ARG A 76 11.46 9.83 17.94
N ALA A 77 10.37 10.56 18.21
CA ALA A 77 10.39 11.67 19.15
C ALA A 77 10.78 11.21 20.57
N ALA A 78 10.27 10.06 21.03
CA ALA A 78 10.61 9.47 22.31
C ALA A 78 12.10 9.05 22.37
N SER A 79 12.61 8.40 21.33
CA SER A 79 14.01 7.97 21.26
C SER A 79 15.03 9.12 21.24
N GLY A 80 14.63 10.29 20.71
CA GLY A 80 15.46 11.50 20.68
C GLY A 80 15.46 12.32 21.97
N THR A 81 14.49 12.11 22.85
CA THR A 81 14.32 12.87 24.12
C THR A 81 15.17 12.30 25.27
N SER A 82 15.76 11.11 25.09
CA SER A 82 16.55 10.43 26.11
C SER A 82 18.04 10.81 26.11
N ARG A 83 18.42 11.97 25.56
CA ARG A 83 19.79 12.52 25.58
C ARG A 83 19.87 13.83 26.32
#